data_AF-A0A969TKX6-F1
#
_entry.id   AF-A0A969TKX6-F1
#
_cell.length_a   1.000
_cell.length_b   1.000
_cell.length_c   1.000
_cell.angle_alpha   90.00
_cell.angle_beta   90.00
_cell.angle_gamma   90.00
#
_symmetry.space_group_name_H-M   'P 1'
#
loop_
_entity.id
_entity.type
_entity.pdbx_description
1 polymer ?
#
loop_
_entity_poly.entity_id
_entity_poly.type
_entity_poly.pdbx_seq_one_letter_code
_entity_poly.pdbx_strand_id
1 'polypeptide(L)'
;MRPVPRVSQLPNTNAGSGSLAQPGGTGSTAQGDGSGSAMQPKREITSPAIPETTDGALGASVPPASSIAALPARPSTETAIAVEVTGVVTVGNKTQAIVLAPGEGGSRYVGVGQRIANGRVLVKRIEMNAGSEPVVILEENGVEIAKAVGEKAPARQTASAPS
;
A
#
# COMPACT_ATOMS: atom_id res chain seq x y z
N MET A 1 -44.04 2.12 42.58
CA MET A 1 -43.57 3.13 41.60
C MET A 1 -42.06 3.30 41.78
N ARG A 2 -41.23 2.78 40.86
CA ARG A 2 -39.77 2.98 40.91
C ARG A 2 -39.42 4.20 40.04
N PRO A 3 -38.57 5.13 40.50
CA PRO A 3 -38.22 6.32 39.73
C PRO A 3 -37.34 5.94 38.52
N VAL A 4 -37.58 6.61 37.40
CA VAL A 4 -36.76 6.49 36.18
C VAL A 4 -35.51 7.38 36.29
N PRO A 5 -34.33 6.94 35.82
CA PRO A 5 -33.14 7.77 35.77
C PRO A 5 -33.28 8.85 34.69
N ARG A 6 -32.90 10.10 35.02
CA ARG A 6 -32.78 11.19 34.04
C ARG A 6 -31.43 11.09 33.33
N VAL A 7 -31.46 10.95 32.01
CA VAL A 7 -30.29 11.10 31.14
C VAL A 7 -29.84 12.56 31.13
N SER A 8 -28.55 12.80 31.40
CA SER A 8 -27.91 14.10 31.15
C SER A 8 -27.93 14.39 29.65
N GLN A 9 -28.62 15.46 29.24
CA GLN A 9 -28.58 15.94 27.86
C GLN A 9 -27.20 16.55 27.56
N LEU A 10 -26.62 16.18 26.42
CA LEU A 10 -25.43 16.85 25.87
C LEU A 10 -25.78 18.30 25.50
N PRO A 11 -24.85 19.26 25.65
CA PRO A 11 -25.05 20.63 25.18
C PRO A 11 -25.17 20.65 23.65
N ASN A 12 -26.26 21.24 23.17
CA ASN A 12 -26.51 21.48 21.76
C ASN A 12 -25.92 22.87 21.41
N THR A 13 -24.74 22.93 20.81
CA THR A 13 -24.15 24.19 20.34
C THR A 13 -24.55 24.44 18.90
N ASN A 14 -25.58 25.27 18.72
CA ASN A 14 -25.89 25.92 17.46
C ASN A 14 -25.55 27.41 17.60
N ALA A 15 -24.56 27.90 16.84
CA ALA A 15 -24.45 29.28 16.32
C ALA A 15 -23.01 29.58 15.88
N GLY A 16 -22.83 30.14 14.67
CA GLY A 16 -21.56 30.77 14.31
C GLY A 16 -21.32 31.06 12.83
N SER A 17 -22.31 31.57 12.08
CA SER A 17 -22.05 32.29 10.83
C SER A 17 -21.20 33.53 11.11
N GLY A 18 -20.14 33.79 10.33
CA GLY A 18 -19.31 34.98 10.50
C GLY A 18 -18.33 35.18 9.34
N SER A 19 -18.76 35.96 8.35
CA SER A 19 -17.94 36.62 7.34
C SER A 19 -17.62 38.04 7.81
N LEU A 20 -16.36 38.46 7.78
CA LEU A 20 -15.95 39.82 7.35
C LEU A 20 -14.42 39.96 7.18
N ALA A 21 -14.04 40.85 6.26
CA ALA A 21 -12.72 41.29 5.78
C ALA A 21 -11.89 42.07 6.86
N GLN A 22 -10.65 42.57 6.72
CA GLN A 22 -9.69 43.01 5.66
C GLN A 22 -8.35 43.40 6.41
N PRO A 23 -7.42 44.29 5.96
CA PRO A 23 -6.46 44.37 4.83
C PRO A 23 -4.95 44.50 5.25
N GLY A 24 -4.01 44.45 4.27
CA GLY A 24 -2.99 45.52 4.11
C GLY A 24 -1.48 45.20 4.06
N GLY A 25 -0.84 45.61 2.95
CA GLY A 25 0.55 46.12 2.84
C GLY A 25 1.59 45.18 2.20
N THR A 26 2.53 45.56 1.32
CA THR A 26 2.88 46.76 0.52
C THR A 26 4.16 46.39 -0.28
N GLY A 27 4.38 46.96 -1.47
CA GLY A 27 5.71 47.04 -2.14
C GLY A 27 5.71 46.55 -3.60
N SER A 28 5.37 47.37 -4.60
CA SER A 28 6.21 48.34 -5.36
C SER A 28 7.30 47.77 -6.27
N THR A 29 7.02 47.85 -7.58
CA THR A 29 7.82 48.42 -8.68
C THR A 29 9.36 48.26 -8.71
N ALA A 30 9.88 47.69 -9.80
CA ALA A 30 10.84 48.39 -10.68
C ALA A 30 11.14 47.59 -11.97
N GLN A 31 10.86 48.22 -13.10
CA GLN A 31 11.37 47.94 -14.44
C GLN A 31 12.70 48.73 -14.58
N GLY A 32 13.75 48.12 -15.16
CA GLY A 32 15.04 48.80 -15.33
C GLY A 32 16.05 48.00 -16.15
N ASP A 33 16.09 48.33 -17.45
CA ASP A 33 17.06 47.94 -18.47
C ASP A 33 18.40 48.68 -18.25
N GLY A 34 19.55 48.09 -18.58
CA GLY A 34 20.82 48.85 -18.69
C GLY A 34 22.14 48.12 -18.38
N SER A 35 22.75 47.57 -19.43
CA SER A 35 24.18 47.58 -19.82
C SER A 35 25.29 47.82 -18.78
N GLY A 36 26.29 46.92 -18.73
CA GLY A 36 27.57 47.19 -18.05
C GLY A 36 28.52 46.00 -17.97
N SER A 37 29.30 45.79 -19.03
CA SER A 37 30.43 44.85 -19.12
C SER A 37 31.55 45.14 -18.11
N ALA A 38 32.16 44.10 -17.49
CA ALA A 38 33.62 44.02 -17.25
C ALA A 38 34.09 42.67 -16.61
N MET A 39 34.85 41.90 -17.41
CA MET A 39 36.08 41.12 -17.11
C MET A 39 36.05 39.99 -16.02
N GLN A 40 35.97 38.69 -16.39
CA GLN A 40 37.01 37.71 -16.83
C GLN A 40 37.67 36.90 -15.66
N PRO A 41 37.98 35.58 -15.81
CA PRO A 41 38.78 35.04 -16.91
C PRO A 41 38.22 33.82 -17.64
N LYS A 42 38.52 33.82 -18.94
CA LYS A 42 38.43 32.71 -19.88
C LYS A 42 39.42 31.62 -19.46
N ARG A 43 38.92 30.49 -18.95
CA ARG A 43 39.66 29.22 -19.05
C ARG A 43 39.13 28.51 -20.28
N GLU A 44 39.94 28.64 -21.32
CA GLU A 44 39.85 27.88 -22.56
C GLU A 44 39.92 26.40 -22.21
N ILE A 45 38.77 25.74 -22.26
CA ILE A 45 38.75 24.29 -22.37
C ILE A 45 38.97 24.02 -23.85
N THR A 46 40.25 23.96 -24.23
CA THR A 46 40.67 23.34 -25.48
C THR A 46 40.05 21.95 -25.51
N SER A 47 39.01 21.80 -26.33
CA SER A 47 38.49 20.48 -26.68
C SER A 47 39.62 19.76 -27.42
N PRO A 48 40.13 18.62 -26.92
CA PRO A 48 41.06 17.83 -27.72
C PRO A 48 40.31 17.36 -28.96
N ALA A 49 40.80 17.75 -30.13
CA ALA A 49 40.37 17.16 -31.39
C ALA A 49 40.66 15.65 -31.32
N ILE A 50 39.60 14.85 -31.46
CA ILE A 50 39.72 13.40 -31.66
C ILE A 50 40.33 13.16 -33.04
N PRO A 51 41.41 12.36 -33.15
CA PRO A 51 41.91 11.93 -34.45
C PRO A 51 40.93 10.94 -35.09
N GLU A 52 40.37 11.28 -36.24
CA GLU A 52 39.73 10.30 -37.12
C GLU A 52 40.82 9.38 -37.67
N THR A 53 40.81 8.11 -37.24
CA THR A 53 41.53 7.05 -37.96
C THR A 53 40.76 5.73 -37.94
N THR A 54 40.43 5.31 -39.16
CA THR A 54 40.53 3.94 -39.67
C THR A 54 39.36 2.99 -39.39
N ASP A 55 38.54 2.82 -40.43
CA ASP A 55 37.86 1.57 -40.80
C ASP A 55 38.71 0.33 -40.51
N GLY A 56 38.38 -0.37 -39.43
CA GLY A 56 38.96 -1.65 -39.04
C GLY A 56 37.83 -2.62 -38.70
N ALA A 57 37.46 -3.45 -39.66
CA ALA A 57 36.45 -4.48 -39.47
C ALA A 57 36.95 -5.63 -38.57
N LEU A 58 35.98 -6.26 -37.91
CA LEU A 58 35.96 -7.61 -37.31
C LEU A 58 36.53 -7.76 -35.88
N GLY A 59 35.61 -7.96 -34.93
CA GLY A 59 35.88 -8.78 -33.75
C GLY A 59 35.50 -8.23 -32.39
N ALA A 60 34.32 -7.61 -32.21
CA ALA A 60 33.77 -7.43 -30.88
C ALA A 60 33.27 -8.80 -30.36
N SER A 61 34.16 -9.60 -29.77
CA SER A 61 33.75 -10.71 -28.91
C SER A 61 33.06 -10.11 -27.69
N VAL A 62 31.73 -9.97 -27.75
CA VAL A 62 30.92 -9.65 -26.58
C VAL A 62 31.22 -10.74 -25.55
N PRO A 63 31.77 -10.42 -24.37
CA PRO A 63 31.93 -11.42 -23.32
C PRO A 63 30.54 -12.03 -23.05
N PRO A 64 30.43 -13.36 -22.87
CA PRO A 64 29.15 -13.97 -22.59
C PRO A 64 28.56 -13.26 -21.38
N ALA A 65 27.32 -12.79 -21.49
CA ALA A 65 26.59 -12.17 -20.39
C ALA A 65 26.67 -13.14 -19.20
N SER A 66 27.39 -12.76 -18.15
CA SER A 66 27.45 -13.52 -16.92
C SER A 66 26.01 -13.76 -16.48
N SER A 67 25.62 -15.03 -16.44
CA SER A 67 24.29 -15.44 -16.04
C SER A 67 24.00 -14.90 -14.64
N ILE A 68 23.13 -13.89 -14.55
CA ILE A 68 22.62 -13.39 -13.28
C ILE A 68 21.90 -14.57 -12.63
N ALA A 69 22.37 -14.96 -11.44
CA ALA A 69 21.74 -16.02 -10.67
C ALA A 69 20.23 -15.71 -10.50
N ALA A 70 19.39 -16.70 -10.80
CA ALA A 70 17.95 -16.56 -10.67
C ALA A 70 17.59 -16.22 -9.21
N LEU A 71 16.72 -15.23 -9.03
CA LEU A 71 16.19 -14.87 -7.70
C LEU A 71 15.42 -16.06 -7.10
N PRO A 72 15.45 -16.23 -5.77
CA PRO A 72 14.66 -17.26 -5.10
C PRO A 72 13.16 -17.07 -5.36
N ALA A 73 12.42 -18.18 -5.45
CA ALA A 73 10.96 -18.15 -5.63
C ALA A 73 10.27 -17.50 -4.41
N ARG A 74 9.14 -16.83 -4.64
CA ARG A 74 8.34 -16.24 -3.55
C ARG A 74 7.70 -17.34 -2.69
N PRO A 75 7.55 -17.12 -1.38
CA PRO A 75 6.82 -18.03 -0.50
C PRO A 75 5.36 -18.19 -0.94
N SER A 76 4.84 -19.43 -0.83
CA SER A 76 3.45 -19.76 -1.17
C SER A 76 2.47 -19.20 -0.14
N THR A 77 1.31 -18.74 -0.62
CA THR A 77 0.20 -18.19 0.19
C THR A 77 -1.16 -18.75 -0.22
N GLU A 78 -1.17 -19.90 -0.90
CA GLU A 78 -2.38 -20.49 -1.49
C GLU A 78 -3.45 -20.79 -0.43
N THR A 79 -3.04 -21.18 0.78
CA THR A 79 -4.00 -21.53 1.85
C THR A 79 -4.70 -20.28 2.38
N ALA A 80 -3.95 -19.21 2.66
CA ALA A 80 -4.47 -17.93 3.13
C ALA A 80 -5.38 -17.26 2.09
N ILE A 81 -5.05 -17.38 0.80
CA ILE A 81 -5.90 -16.88 -0.31
C ILE A 81 -7.24 -17.63 -0.36
N ALA A 82 -7.20 -18.94 -0.11
CA ALA A 82 -8.38 -19.81 -0.11
C ALA A 82 -9.26 -19.70 1.14
N VAL A 83 -8.83 -18.99 2.18
CA VAL A 83 -9.67 -18.71 3.35
C VAL A 83 -10.78 -17.75 2.95
N GLU A 84 -12.02 -18.07 3.33
CA GLU A 84 -13.17 -17.18 3.17
C GLU A 84 -13.51 -16.54 4.52
N VAL A 85 -13.65 -15.22 4.53
CA VAL A 85 -14.08 -14.47 5.72
C VAL A 85 -15.56 -14.15 5.54
N THR A 86 -16.43 -14.78 6.33
CA THR A 86 -17.88 -14.58 6.19
C THR A 86 -18.41 -13.45 7.06
N GLY A 87 -17.63 -12.99 8.04
CA GLY A 87 -18.03 -11.90 8.92
C GLY A 87 -16.97 -11.53 9.94
N VAL A 88 -17.20 -10.41 10.62
CA VAL A 88 -16.45 -9.99 11.80
C VAL A 88 -17.47 -9.59 12.86
N VAL A 89 -17.26 -10.05 14.09
CA VAL A 89 -18.12 -9.77 15.23
C VAL A 89 -17.30 -9.25 16.40
N THR A 90 -17.89 -8.36 17.18
CA THR A 90 -17.31 -7.88 18.44
C THR A 90 -18.14 -8.42 19.59
N VAL A 91 -17.50 -9.17 20.48
CA VAL A 91 -18.14 -9.74 21.68
C VAL A 91 -17.46 -9.12 22.91
N GLY A 92 -18.19 -8.26 23.62
CA GLY A 92 -17.62 -7.44 24.68
C GLY A 92 -16.57 -6.48 24.12
N ASN A 93 -15.32 -6.65 24.55
CA ASN A 93 -14.16 -5.88 24.12
C ASN A 93 -13.22 -6.67 23.16
N LYS A 94 -13.69 -7.79 22.59
CA LYS A 94 -12.89 -8.65 21.71
C LYS A 94 -13.49 -8.73 20.31
N THR A 95 -12.69 -8.40 19.31
CA THR A 95 -13.04 -8.56 17.89
C THR A 95 -12.61 -9.93 17.39
N GLN A 96 -13.49 -10.61 16.66
CA GLN A 96 -13.27 -11.94 16.10
C GLN A 96 -13.82 -12.02 14.66
N ALA A 97 -13.13 -12.75 13.80
CA ALA A 97 -13.60 -13.06 12.45
C ALA A 97 -14.34 -14.40 12.43
N ILE A 98 -15.29 -14.54 11.53
CA ILE A 98 -15.94 -15.80 11.18
C ILE A 98 -15.30 -16.25 9.87
N VAL A 99 -14.60 -17.38 9.91
CA VAL A 99 -13.81 -17.86 8.77
C VAL A 99 -14.21 -19.28 8.39
N LEU A 100 -14.22 -19.54 7.09
CA LEU A 100 -14.25 -20.87 6.50
C LEU A 100 -12.86 -21.11 5.89
N ALA A 101 -12.08 -21.99 6.52
CA ALA A 101 -10.72 -22.29 6.09
C ALA A 101 -10.66 -23.60 5.31
N PRO A 102 -9.78 -23.72 4.30
CA PRO A 102 -9.61 -24.97 3.56
C PRO A 102 -9.14 -26.09 4.50
N GLY A 103 -9.77 -27.26 4.35
CA GLY A 103 -9.50 -28.42 5.19
C GLY A 103 -10.20 -28.43 6.55
N GLU A 104 -10.95 -27.38 6.90
CA GLU A 104 -11.83 -27.35 8.07
C GLU A 104 -13.26 -27.69 7.64
N GLY A 105 -13.95 -28.55 8.38
CA GLY A 105 -15.30 -29.02 8.02
C GLY A 105 -16.42 -27.97 8.12
N GLY A 106 -16.11 -26.71 8.44
CA GLY A 106 -17.09 -25.65 8.58
C GLY A 106 -16.53 -24.33 9.14
N SER A 107 -17.41 -23.35 9.25
CA SER A 107 -17.08 -22.00 9.71
C SER A 107 -16.79 -21.95 11.21
N ARG A 108 -15.86 -21.08 11.64
CA ARG A 108 -15.53 -20.87 13.06
C ARG A 108 -15.16 -19.43 13.40
N TYR A 109 -15.23 -19.10 14.68
CA TYR A 109 -14.77 -17.83 15.23
C TYR A 109 -13.28 -17.87 15.49
N VAL A 110 -12.57 -16.85 15.02
CA VAL A 110 -11.13 -16.71 15.25
C VAL A 110 -10.74 -15.29 15.64
N GLY A 111 -9.85 -15.19 16.62
CA GLY A 111 -9.26 -13.93 17.07
C GLY A 111 -7.83 -13.73 16.56
N VAL A 112 -7.32 -12.51 16.76
CA VAL A 112 -5.91 -12.19 16.50
C VAL A 112 -4.98 -13.13 17.27
N GLY A 113 -3.93 -13.62 16.62
CA GLY A 113 -2.96 -14.57 17.15
C GLY A 113 -3.34 -16.03 16.98
N GLN A 114 -4.58 -16.34 16.58
CA GLN A 114 -5.00 -17.72 16.36
C GLN A 114 -4.57 -18.24 14.99
N ARG A 115 -4.37 -19.56 14.89
CA ARG A 115 -4.02 -20.23 13.64
C ARG A 115 -5.19 -21.04 13.09
N ILE A 116 -5.31 -21.07 11.76
CA ILE A 116 -6.34 -21.79 10.99
C ILE A 116 -5.69 -22.65 9.91
N ALA A 117 -6.52 -23.43 9.19
CA ALA A 117 -6.10 -24.35 8.13
C ALA A 117 -4.98 -25.29 8.63
N ASN A 118 -5.25 -26.03 9.71
CA ASN A 118 -4.29 -26.93 10.34
C ASN A 118 -2.99 -26.25 10.80
N GLY A 119 -3.07 -25.00 11.27
CA GLY A 119 -1.93 -24.28 11.85
C GLY A 119 -1.07 -23.50 10.85
N ARG A 120 -1.39 -23.55 9.55
CA ARG A 120 -0.57 -22.94 8.48
C ARG A 120 -0.74 -21.43 8.38
N VAL A 121 -1.95 -20.94 8.64
CA VAL A 121 -2.31 -19.53 8.49
C VAL A 121 -2.52 -18.91 9.86
N LEU A 122 -1.91 -17.76 10.11
CA LEU A 122 -2.06 -16.96 11.33
C LEU A 122 -3.03 -15.80 11.08
N VAL A 123 -3.95 -15.56 12.00
CA VAL A 123 -4.74 -14.32 12.01
C VAL A 123 -3.89 -13.23 12.66
N LYS A 124 -3.33 -12.34 11.86
CA LYS A 124 -2.38 -11.34 12.33
C LYS A 124 -3.06 -10.10 12.87
N ARG A 125 -4.10 -9.60 12.18
CA ARG A 125 -4.88 -8.42 12.59
C ARG A 125 -6.32 -8.51 12.09
N ILE A 126 -7.20 -7.74 12.72
CA ILE A 126 -8.55 -7.47 12.23
C ILE A 126 -8.73 -5.95 12.25
N GLU A 127 -8.96 -5.37 11.08
CA GLU A 127 -9.12 -3.94 10.89
C GLU A 127 -10.60 -3.61 10.74
N MET A 128 -11.11 -2.78 11.65
CA MET A 128 -12.48 -2.27 11.63
C MET A 128 -12.43 -0.76 11.48
N ASN A 129 -12.39 -0.28 10.24
CA ASN A 129 -12.44 1.14 9.94
C ASN A 129 -13.90 1.61 9.94
N ALA A 130 -14.18 2.72 10.64
CA ALA A 130 -15.54 3.25 10.73
C ALA A 130 -16.07 3.65 9.34
N GLY A 131 -17.22 3.08 8.96
CA GLY A 131 -17.82 3.32 7.65
C GLY A 131 -17.20 2.55 6.48
N SER A 132 -16.35 1.56 6.74
CA SER A 132 -15.77 0.67 5.71
C SER A 132 -16.00 -0.80 6.06
N GLU A 133 -15.85 -1.68 5.06
CA GLU A 133 -15.93 -3.12 5.31
C GLU A 133 -14.75 -3.58 6.18
N PRO A 134 -14.99 -4.48 7.16
CA PRO A 134 -13.92 -5.05 7.96
C PRO A 134 -12.95 -5.85 7.10
N VAL A 135 -11.66 -5.75 7.41
CA VAL A 135 -10.60 -6.48 6.72
C VAL A 135 -9.85 -7.35 7.72
N VAL A 136 -9.68 -8.61 7.39
CA VAL A 136 -8.89 -9.55 8.18
C VAL A 136 -7.53 -9.73 7.52
N ILE A 137 -6.46 -9.50 8.29
CA ILE A 137 -5.09 -9.69 7.82
C ILE A 137 -4.62 -11.07 8.26
N LEU A 138 -4.43 -11.95 7.29
CA LEU A 138 -3.91 -13.30 7.44
C LEU A 138 -2.42 -13.32 7.12
N GLU A 139 -1.65 -14.20 7.76
CA GLU A 139 -0.25 -14.42 7.46
C GLU A 139 0.01 -15.90 7.17
N GLU A 140 0.69 -16.17 6.06
CA GLU A 140 1.19 -17.51 5.70
C GLU A 140 2.62 -17.38 5.21
N ASN A 141 3.53 -18.19 5.77
CA ASN A 141 4.96 -18.19 5.41
C ASN A 141 5.62 -16.78 5.45
N GLY A 142 5.16 -15.91 6.35
CA GLY A 142 5.66 -14.54 6.51
C GLY A 142 5.07 -13.52 5.52
N VAL A 143 4.11 -13.90 4.69
CA VAL A 143 3.40 -12.99 3.77
C VAL A 143 2.01 -12.66 4.32
N GLU A 144 1.67 -11.37 4.31
CA GLU A 144 0.37 -10.87 4.72
C GLU A 144 -0.62 -10.82 3.55
N ILE A 145 -1.82 -11.37 3.77
CA ILE A 145 -2.94 -11.35 2.84
C ILE A 145 -4.12 -10.66 3.53
N ALA A 146 -4.62 -9.59 2.92
CA ALA A 146 -5.82 -8.92 3.37
C ALA A 146 -7.05 -9.58 2.74
N LYS A 147 -8.04 -9.91 3.56
CA LYS A 147 -9.32 -10.51 3.14
C LYS A 147 -10.47 -9.65 3.63
N ALA A 148 -11.27 -9.14 2.70
CA ALA A 148 -12.51 -8.46 3.04
C ALA A 148 -13.59 -9.48 3.44
N VAL A 149 -14.56 -9.05 4.25
CA VAL A 149 -15.75 -9.85 4.55
C VAL A 149 -16.53 -10.13 3.26
N GLY A 150 -16.91 -11.38 3.03
CA GLY A 150 -17.65 -11.82 1.84
C GLY A 150 -16.76 -12.08 0.61
N GLU A 151 -15.46 -11.81 0.68
CA GLU A 151 -14.54 -12.08 -0.42
C GLU A 151 -14.34 -13.59 -0.60
N LYS A 152 -14.73 -14.10 -1.77
CA LYS A 152 -14.52 -15.51 -2.13
C LYS A 152 -13.09 -15.76 -2.56
N ALA A 153 -12.64 -17.00 -2.37
CA ALA A 153 -11.38 -17.45 -2.95
C ALA A 153 -11.40 -17.24 -4.48
N PRO A 154 -10.32 -16.75 -5.09
CA PRO A 154 -10.24 -16.62 -6.54
C PRO A 154 -10.47 -18.00 -7.18
N ALA A 155 -11.34 -18.05 -8.19
CA ALA A 155 -11.49 -19.26 -8.97
C ALA A 155 -10.13 -19.61 -9.57
N ARG A 156 -9.65 -20.83 -9.32
CA ARG A 156 -8.41 -21.33 -9.94
C ARG A 156 -8.60 -21.20 -11.45
N GLN A 157 -7.93 -20.22 -12.05
CA GLN A 157 -7.95 -20.03 -13.50
C GLN A 157 -7.24 -21.25 -14.08
N THR A 158 -8.02 -22.27 -14.43
CA THR A 158 -7.54 -23.40 -15.23
C THR A 158 -7.12 -22.79 -16.56
N ALA A 159 -5.82 -22.55 -16.72
CA ALA A 159 -5.25 -22.25 -18.02
C ALA A 159 -5.49 -23.46 -18.91
N SER A 160 -6.59 -23.44 -19.65
CA SER A 160 -6.84 -24.37 -20.74
C SER A 160 -5.76 -24.12 -21.79
N ALA A 161 -4.76 -24.99 -21.83
CA ALA A 161 -3.79 -25.00 -22.90
C ALA A 161 -4.53 -25.30 -24.23
N PRO A 162 -4.41 -24.47 -25.28
CA PRO A 162 -4.86 -24.87 -26.60
C PRO A 162 -3.99 -26.07 -27.06
N SER A 163 -4.66 -27.14 -27.48
CA SER A 163 -4.04 -28.34 -28.06
C SER A 163 -3.47 -28.08 -29.45
#